data_AF-A0A9N7PKG5-F1
#
_entry.id   AF-A0A9N7PKG5-F1
#
_cell.length_a   1.000
_cell.length_b   1.000
_cell.length_c   1.000
_cell.angle_alpha   90.00
_cell.angle_beta   90.00
_cell.angle_gamma   90.00
#
_symmetry.space_group_name_H-M   'P 1'
#
loop_
_entity.id
_entity.type
_entity.pdbx_description
1 polymer ?
#
loop_
_entity_poly.entity_id
_entity_poly.type
_entity_poly.pdbx_seq_one_letter_code
_entity_poly.pdbx_strand_id
1 'polypeptide(L)'
;MINKVKLIISDRSKLHDEDDYNIEICRERLIEILSKDEESTILILNELNEKEILLASEVFEEVAYNLQSNRYIECLKSISLKYPNLNLEESIEVAEEYMD
;
A
#
# COMPACT_ATOMS: atom_id res chain seq x y z
N MET A 1 -6.74 -12.36 -6.43
CA MET A 1 -5.68 -11.34 -6.40
C MET A 1 -5.34 -10.98 -4.95
N ILE A 2 -6.34 -10.66 -4.13
CA ILE A 2 -6.19 -10.42 -2.67
C ILE A 2 -5.39 -11.49 -1.92
N ASN A 3 -5.62 -12.78 -2.16
CA ASN A 3 -4.87 -13.86 -1.50
C ASN A 3 -3.35 -13.76 -1.75
N LYS A 4 -2.92 -13.29 -2.93
CA LYS A 4 -1.49 -13.10 -3.22
C LYS A 4 -0.92 -11.94 -2.41
N VAL A 5 -1.66 -10.84 -2.29
CA VAL A 5 -1.27 -9.68 -1.47
C VAL A 5 -1.17 -10.09 0.00
N LYS A 6 -2.17 -10.80 0.54
CA LYS A 6 -2.14 -11.31 1.92
C LYS A 6 -0.99 -12.29 2.18
N LEU A 7 -0.61 -13.10 1.18
CA LEU A 7 0.58 -13.96 1.29
C LEU A 7 1.87 -13.13 1.38
N ILE A 8 2.04 -12.11 0.53
CA ILE A 8 3.23 -11.24 0.57
C ILE A 8 3.31 -10.49 1.90
N ILE A 9 2.19 -9.93 2.38
CA ILE A 9 2.11 -9.27 3.68
C ILE A 9 2.46 -10.24 4.81
N SER A 10 1.98 -11.49 4.74
CA SER A 10 2.32 -12.52 5.72
C SER A 10 3.79 -12.94 5.67
N ASP A 11 4.45 -12.87 4.51
CA ASP A 11 5.89 -13.09 4.38
C ASP A 11 6.64 -11.92 5.02
N ARG A 12 6.30 -10.68 4.66
CA ARG A 12 6.87 -9.45 5.23
C ARG A 12 6.75 -9.40 6.75
N SER A 13 5.61 -9.82 7.32
CA SER A 13 5.36 -9.79 8.77
C SER A 13 6.22 -10.76 9.59
N LYS A 14 6.94 -11.69 8.93
CA LYS A 14 7.81 -12.67 9.59
C LYS A 14 9.30 -12.27 9.51
N LEU A 15 9.63 -11.27 8.71
CA LEU A 15 10.99 -10.80 8.54
C LEU A 15 11.42 -9.96 9.73
N HIS A 16 12.72 -10.00 10.01
CA HIS A 16 13.35 -9.07 10.94
C HIS A 16 13.50 -7.71 10.25
N ASP A 17 13.39 -6.60 10.99
CA ASP A 17 13.43 -5.26 10.42
C ASP A 17 14.80 -4.90 9.79
N GLU A 18 15.86 -5.64 10.14
CA GLU A 18 17.21 -5.50 9.55
C GLU A 18 17.42 -6.38 8.30
N ASP A 19 16.41 -7.16 7.88
CA ASP A 19 16.48 -7.99 6.68
C ASP A 19 16.09 -7.19 5.42
N ASP A 20 16.83 -6.10 5.17
CA ASP A 20 16.55 -5.12 4.10
C ASP A 20 16.31 -5.79 2.75
N TYR A 21 17.11 -6.81 2.42
CA TYR A 21 17.02 -7.52 1.14
C TYR A 21 15.67 -8.24 0.95
N ASN A 22 15.22 -9.01 1.95
CA ASN A 22 13.95 -9.72 1.83
C ASN A 22 12.74 -8.79 2.01
N ILE A 23 12.90 -7.70 2.78
CA ILE A 23 11.90 -6.65 2.88
C ILE A 23 11.68 -6.03 1.50
N GLU A 24 12.75 -5.68 0.79
CA GLU A 24 12.64 -5.05 -0.52
C GLU A 24 12.03 -5.99 -1.57
N ILE A 25 12.35 -7.28 -1.53
CA ILE A 25 11.65 -8.28 -2.37
C ILE A 25 10.13 -8.28 -2.10
N CYS A 26 9.70 -8.12 -0.84
CA CYS A 26 8.28 -8.03 -0.52
C CYS A 26 7.67 -6.73 -1.06
N ARG A 27 8.37 -5.61 -0.92
CA ARG A 27 7.96 -4.30 -1.44
C ARG A 27 7.79 -4.32 -2.96
N GLU A 28 8.79 -4.79 -3.71
CA GLU A 28 8.73 -4.93 -5.17
C GLU A 28 7.50 -5.75 -5.63
N ARG A 29 7.23 -6.88 -4.96
CA ARG A 29 6.07 -7.74 -5.26
C ARG A 29 4.74 -7.06 -4.93
N LEU A 30 4.68 -6.24 -3.88
CA LEU A 30 3.48 -5.46 -3.56
C LEU A 30 3.24 -4.38 -4.60
N ILE A 31 4.28 -3.64 -4.98
CA ILE A 31 4.23 -2.61 -6.03
C ILE A 31 3.71 -3.21 -7.34
N GLU A 32 4.29 -4.33 -7.80
CA GLU A 32 3.87 -4.98 -9.04
C GLU A 32 2.36 -5.31 -9.05
N ILE A 33 1.81 -5.80 -7.93
CA ILE A 33 0.41 -6.20 -7.84
C ILE A 33 -0.51 -5.00 -7.66
N LEU A 34 -0.16 -4.06 -6.77
CA LEU A 34 -1.01 -2.92 -6.40
C LEU A 34 -0.92 -1.77 -7.42
N SER A 35 0.07 -1.74 -8.31
CA SER A 35 0.14 -0.76 -9.40
C SER A 35 -0.55 -1.23 -10.67
N LYS A 36 -1.06 -2.47 -10.73
CA LYS A 36 -1.55 -3.07 -11.98
C LYS A 36 -2.85 -2.47 -12.49
N ASP A 37 -3.78 -2.18 -11.59
CA ASP A 37 -5.14 -1.74 -11.92
C ASP A 37 -5.75 -1.01 -10.72
N GLU A 38 -6.22 0.21 -10.96
CA GLU A 38 -6.79 1.09 -9.93
C GLU A 38 -7.95 0.42 -9.18
N GLU A 39 -8.92 -0.15 -9.90
CA GLU A 39 -10.13 -0.72 -9.30
C GLU A 39 -9.78 -1.92 -8.42
N SER A 40 -8.96 -2.83 -8.93
CA SER A 40 -8.49 -4.00 -8.20
C SER A 40 -7.73 -3.62 -6.93
N THR A 41 -6.88 -2.59 -7.00
CA THR A 41 -6.10 -2.10 -5.87
C THR A 41 -6.98 -1.52 -4.78
N ILE A 42 -7.93 -0.65 -5.13
CA ILE A 42 -8.89 -0.09 -4.17
C ILE A 42 -9.70 -1.20 -3.51
N LEU A 43 -10.16 -2.19 -4.27
CA LEU A 43 -10.89 -3.34 -3.71
C LEU A 43 -10.01 -4.15 -2.75
N ILE A 44 -8.74 -4.37 -3.07
CA ILE A 44 -7.81 -5.08 -2.20
C ILE A 44 -7.60 -4.31 -0.90
N LEU A 45 -7.27 -3.02 -0.96
CA LEU A 45 -6.96 -2.22 0.23
C LEU A 45 -8.16 -2.13 1.19
N ASN A 46 -9.38 -2.02 0.67
CA ASN A 46 -10.59 -1.99 1.51
C ASN A 46 -10.84 -3.29 2.31
N GLU A 47 -10.28 -4.41 1.85
CA GLU A 47 -10.41 -5.74 2.47
C GLU A 47 -9.26 -6.08 3.43
N LEU A 48 -8.25 -5.21 3.53
CA LEU A 48 -7.15 -5.36 4.47
C LEU A 48 -7.54 -4.82 5.85
N ASN A 49 -7.07 -5.51 6.89
CA ASN A 49 -7.17 -5.01 8.26
C ASN A 49 -6.03 -4.02 8.59
N GLU A 50 -6.10 -3.35 9.73
CA GLU A 50 -5.13 -2.31 10.15
C GLU A 50 -3.67 -2.77 10.06
N LYS A 51 -3.35 -3.98 10.52
CA LYS A 51 -1.96 -4.51 10.48
C LYS A 51 -1.52 -4.81 9.05
N GLU A 52 -2.44 -5.28 8.22
CA GLU A 52 -2.15 -5.52 6.80
C GLU A 52 -1.94 -4.20 6.05
N ILE A 53 -2.72 -3.15 6.38
CA ILE A 53 -2.51 -1.80 5.84
C ILE A 53 -1.17 -1.23 6.28
N LEU A 54 -0.78 -1.36 7.55
CA LEU A 54 0.51 -0.86 8.03
C LEU A 54 1.70 -1.41 7.23
N LEU A 55 1.62 -2.69 6.83
CA LEU A 55 2.67 -3.31 6.01
C LEU A 55 2.53 -2.94 4.53
N ALA A 56 1.31 -2.79 4.02
CA ALA A 56 1.09 -2.37 2.64
C ALA A 56 1.43 -0.88 2.42
N SER A 57 1.32 -0.03 3.44
CA SER A 57 1.61 1.39 3.36
C SER A 57 3.08 1.70 3.09
N GLU A 58 3.97 0.72 3.34
CA GLU A 58 5.38 0.80 2.96
C GLU A 58 5.57 1.17 1.48
N VAL A 59 4.62 0.84 0.59
CA VAL A 59 4.74 1.06 -0.86
C VAL A 59 3.67 1.99 -1.45
N PHE A 60 2.94 2.75 -0.63
CA PHE A 60 1.82 3.56 -1.12
C PHE A 60 2.26 4.69 -2.07
N GLU A 61 3.44 5.26 -1.87
CA GLU A 61 3.97 6.33 -2.73
C GLU A 61 4.33 5.79 -4.11
N GLU A 62 4.99 4.65 -4.21
CA GLU A 62 5.29 4.03 -5.50
C GLU A 62 4.02 3.58 -6.22
N VAL A 63 3.01 3.10 -5.49
CA VAL A 63 1.71 2.78 -6.07
C VAL A 63 0.99 4.04 -6.55
N ALA A 64 1.05 5.14 -5.79
CA ALA A 64 0.52 6.43 -6.19
C ALA A 64 1.20 6.95 -7.47
N TYR A 65 2.52 6.90 -7.53
CA TYR A 65 3.30 7.30 -8.71
C TYR A 65 2.91 6.52 -9.96
N ASN A 66 2.68 5.21 -9.82
CA ASN A 66 2.33 4.36 -10.95
C ASN A 66 0.87 4.51 -11.39
N LEU A 67 -0.06 4.71 -10.46
CA LEU A 67 -1.48 4.81 -10.76
C LEU A 67 -1.92 6.22 -11.16
N GLN A 68 -1.30 7.27 -10.58
CA GLN A 68 -1.68 8.68 -10.74
C GLN A 68 -3.19 8.87 -10.74
N SER A 69 -3.83 8.40 -9.67
CA SER A 69 -5.28 8.27 -9.59
C SER A 69 -5.87 9.05 -8.41
N ASN A 70 -6.81 9.94 -8.73
CA ASN A 70 -7.67 10.59 -7.74
C ASN A 70 -8.48 9.57 -6.91
N ARG A 71 -8.93 8.45 -7.51
CA ARG A 71 -9.69 7.43 -6.77
C ARG A 71 -8.82 6.68 -5.77
N TYR A 72 -7.54 6.46 -6.12
CA TYR A 72 -6.56 5.88 -5.22
C TYR A 72 -6.28 6.82 -4.04
N ILE A 73 -6.08 8.12 -4.30
CA ILE A 73 -5.89 9.15 -3.26
C ILE A 73 -7.09 9.19 -2.30
N GLU A 74 -8.32 9.19 -2.83
CA GLU A 74 -9.52 9.15 -1.98
C GLU A 74 -9.64 7.84 -1.19
N CYS A 75 -9.15 6.72 -1.72
CA CYS A 75 -9.04 5.48 -0.98
C CYS A 75 -8.04 5.61 0.19
N LEU A 76 -6.85 6.20 -0.03
CA LEU A 76 -5.88 6.46 1.03
C LEU A 76 -6.45 7.38 2.13
N LYS A 77 -7.16 8.45 1.75
CA LYS A 77 -7.85 9.34 2.70
C LYS A 77 -8.89 8.57 3.54
N SER A 78 -9.68 7.71 2.90
CA SER A 78 -10.66 6.87 3.61
C SER A 78 -10.00 5.91 4.60
N ILE A 79 -8.87 5.30 4.22
CA ILE A 79 -8.07 4.43 5.09
C ILE A 79 -7.47 5.22 6.26
N SER A 80 -6.94 6.41 6.01
CA SER A 80 -6.40 7.30 7.05
C SER A 80 -7.45 7.66 8.10
N LEU A 81 -8.68 7.98 7.67
CA LEU A 81 -9.81 8.21 8.58
C LEU A 81 -10.20 6.95 9.38
N LYS A 82 -10.11 5.76 8.77
CA LYS A 82 -10.46 4.48 9.40
C LYS A 82 -9.39 4.03 10.40
N TYR A 83 -8.12 4.30 10.12
CA TYR A 83 -6.96 3.88 10.90
C TYR A 83 -6.02 5.08 11.18
N PRO A 84 -6.45 6.05 12.00
CA PRO A 84 -5.71 7.30 12.21
C PRO A 84 -4.32 7.10 12.82
N ASN A 85 -4.08 5.98 13.52
CA ASN A 85 -2.78 5.67 14.11
C ASN A 85 -1.68 5.36 13.09
N LEU A 86 -2.05 5.12 11.82
CA LEU A 86 -1.09 4.78 10.76
C LEU A 86 -0.41 6.02 10.17
N ASN A 87 -0.86 7.24 10.50
CA ASN A 87 -0.27 8.51 10.08
C ASN A 87 0.04 8.59 8.57
N LEU A 88 -0.95 8.27 7.72
CA LEU A 88 -0.80 8.22 6.27
C LEU A 88 -0.79 9.60 5.58
N GLU A 89 -0.68 10.69 6.33
CA GLU A 89 -0.75 12.07 5.81
C GLU A 89 0.34 12.33 4.77
N GLU A 90 1.59 11.96 5.06
CA GLU A 90 2.73 12.12 4.14
C GLU A 90 2.51 11.36 2.83
N SER A 91 2.08 10.09 2.89
CA SER A 91 1.83 9.30 1.68
C SER A 91 0.65 9.86 0.85
N ILE A 92 -0.34 10.50 1.49
CA ILE A 92 -1.44 11.17 0.78
C ILE A 92 -0.94 12.44 0.10
N GLU A 93 -0.15 13.27 0.79
CA GLU A 93 0.44 14.49 0.23
C GLU A 93 1.32 14.16 -0.98
N VAL A 94 2.22 13.19 -0.85
CA VAL A 94 3.07 12.71 -1.96
C VAL A 94 2.24 12.18 -3.12
N ALA A 95 1.15 11.45 -2.83
CA ALA A 95 0.26 10.95 -3.88
C ALA A 95 -0.45 12.09 -4.63
N GLU A 96 -0.83 13.17 -3.94
CA GLU A 96 -1.39 14.38 -4.55
C GLU A 96 -0.34 15.11 -5.40
N GLU A 97 0.92 15.20 -4.97
CA GLU A 97 2.02 15.79 -5.75
C GLU A 97 2.29 15.05 -7.07
N TYR A 98 2.07 13.73 -7.13
CA TYR A 98 2.24 12.96 -8.37
C TYR A 98 1.12 13.16 -9.41
N MET A 99 0.05 13.88 -9.07
CA MET A 99 -1.04 14.22 -10.00
C MET A 99 -0.74 15.46 -10.85
N ASP A 100 0.23 16.28 -10.45
CA ASP A 100 0.62 17.54 -11.09
C ASP A 100 1.69 17.36 -12.18
#